data_AF-A0A0C9XC10-F1
#
_entry.id   AF-A0A0C9XC10-F1
#
_cell.length_a   1.000
_cell.length_b   1.000
_cell.length_c   1.000
_cell.angle_alpha   90.00
_cell.angle_beta   90.00
_cell.angle_gamma   90.00
#
_symmetry.space_group_name_H-M   'P 1'
#
loop_
_entity.id
_entity.type
_entity.pdbx_description
1 polymer ?
#
loop_
_entity_poly.entity_id
_entity_poly.type
_entity_poly.pdbx_seq_one_letter_code
_entity_poly.pdbx_strand_id
1 'polypeptide(L)'
;MALDLLQIIIHNNDGNRMTSDGVLPLMPNPSNRFTGRTEVITELKRHFFNTNDSAQKRKFFLLYGMGGIEKTQICLKFVEEMSDCFSFVFWIDASSVGTITQGLKGICNLYKAHSSGLDGSLESALHWIGSLKENYVMV
;
A
#
# COMPACT_ATOMS: atom_id res chain seq x y z
N MET A 1 -15.59 19.60 -8.51
CA MET A 1 -14.69 18.88 -9.42
C MET A 1 -13.73 18.07 -8.56
N ALA A 2 -14.17 16.87 -8.18
CA ALA A 2 -13.35 15.84 -7.55
C ALA A 2 -12.95 14.91 -8.70
N LEU A 3 -11.94 15.31 -9.47
CA LEU A 3 -11.35 14.45 -10.48
C LEU A 3 -10.10 13.79 -9.87
N ASP A 4 -9.96 12.50 -10.18
CA ASP A 4 -8.82 11.63 -9.92
C ASP A 4 -8.55 11.18 -8.48
N LEU A 5 -9.51 10.42 -7.96
CA LEU A 5 -9.20 9.24 -7.15
C LEU A 5 -8.38 8.27 -8.03
N LEU A 6 -7.07 8.48 -8.06
CA LEU A 6 -6.11 7.65 -8.79
C LEU A 6 -6.32 6.17 -8.48
N GLN A 7 -6.89 5.48 -9.47
CA GLN A 7 -6.65 4.14 -10.00
C GLN A 7 -5.46 3.32 -9.46
N ILE A 8 -5.29 3.21 -8.14
CA ILE A 8 -4.23 2.42 -7.52
C ILE A 8 -4.90 1.40 -6.59
N ILE A 9 -5.22 0.25 -7.22
CA ILE A 9 -5.82 -0.98 -6.69
C ILE A 9 -7.28 -0.85 -6.25
N ILE A 10 -8.16 -0.54 -7.21
CA ILE A 10 -9.52 -1.08 -7.21
C ILE A 10 -9.68 -1.87 -8.52
N HIS A 11 -9.50 -3.19 -8.47
CA HIS A 11 -10.22 -4.04 -9.40
C HIS A 11 -11.59 -4.28 -8.75
N ASN A 12 -12.56 -3.43 -9.10
CA ASN A 12 -13.96 -3.74 -8.88
C ASN A 12 -14.25 -5.00 -9.71
N ASN A 13 -14.46 -6.13 -9.04
CA ASN A 13 -15.01 -7.29 -9.69
C ASN A 13 -16.50 -7.02 -9.92
N ASP A 14 -16.83 -6.40 -11.06
CA ASP A 14 -18.16 -6.47 -11.63
C ASP A 14 -18.38 -7.93 -12.08
N GLY A 15 -19.18 -8.68 -11.33
CA GLY A 15 -19.65 -10.00 -11.76
C GLY A 15 -19.58 -11.09 -10.70
N ASN A 16 -20.65 -11.18 -9.92
CA ASN A 16 -21.23 -12.40 -9.36
C ASN A 16 -20.45 -13.72 -9.57
N ARG A 17 -19.73 -14.20 -8.54
CA ARG A 17 -19.61 -15.63 -8.19
C ARG A 17 -19.02 -15.82 -6.79
N MET A 18 -19.79 -16.46 -5.92
CA MET A 18 -19.40 -16.95 -4.59
C MET A 18 -18.15 -17.86 -4.64
N THR A 19 -17.40 -17.86 -3.53
CA THR A 19 -16.24 -18.69 -3.14
C THR A 19 -14.90 -18.19 -3.73
N SER A 20 -13.88 -17.78 -2.98
CA SER A 20 -13.43 -18.10 -1.61
C SER A 20 -12.85 -16.83 -0.93
N ASP A 21 -12.80 -16.90 0.40
CA ASP A 21 -12.49 -15.93 1.47
C ASP A 21 -11.24 -15.00 1.29
N GLY A 22 -11.13 -14.31 0.16
CA GLY A 22 -10.09 -13.31 -0.09
C GLY A 22 -10.60 -11.90 0.21
N VAL A 23 -10.66 -11.50 1.47
CA VAL A 23 -10.81 -10.07 1.81
C VAL A 23 -9.54 -9.39 1.32
N LEU A 24 -9.69 -8.55 0.29
CA LEU A 24 -8.60 -7.70 -0.18
C LEU A 24 -8.15 -6.79 0.96
N PRO A 25 -6.85 -6.51 1.10
CA PRO A 25 -6.39 -5.51 2.04
C PRO A 25 -7.14 -4.19 1.84
N LEU A 26 -8.02 -3.86 2.80
CA LEU A 26 -8.85 -2.68 2.72
C LEU A 26 -8.01 -1.46 3.10
N MET A 27 -7.73 -0.63 2.12
CA MET A 27 -7.24 0.73 2.36
C MET A 27 -8.16 1.41 3.39
N PRO A 28 -7.63 1.94 4.50
CA PRO A 28 -8.44 2.68 5.46
C PRO A 28 -9.07 3.92 4.82
N ASN A 29 -10.23 4.36 5.31
CA ASN A 29 -10.94 5.49 4.72
C ASN A 29 -10.15 6.80 4.86
N PRO A 30 -9.81 7.49 3.75
CA PRO A 30 -9.24 8.84 3.81
C PRO A 30 -10.30 9.85 4.26
N SER A 31 -9.87 10.84 5.04
CA SER A 31 -10.71 11.95 5.46
C SER A 31 -10.41 13.20 4.65
N ASN A 32 -11.43 13.74 3.96
CA ASN A 32 -11.33 15.03 3.26
C ASN A 32 -11.13 16.23 4.20
N ARG A 33 -11.21 16.01 5.53
CA ARG A 33 -10.98 17.03 6.56
C ARG A 33 -9.59 16.92 7.19
N PHE A 34 -8.81 15.90 6.81
CA PHE A 34 -7.44 15.76 7.28
C PHE A 34 -6.60 16.91 6.73
N THR A 35 -6.10 17.76 7.62
CA THR A 35 -5.32 18.96 7.30
C THR A 35 -4.14 19.09 8.26
N GLY A 36 -3.11 19.83 7.86
CA GLY A 36 -1.89 19.97 8.65
C GLY A 36 -0.98 18.74 8.57
N ARG A 37 -0.14 18.53 9.60
CA ARG A 37 0.94 17.52 9.63
C ARG A 37 1.91 17.60 8.45
N THR A 38 1.97 18.76 7.80
CA THR A 38 2.79 19.01 6.62
C THR A 38 4.27 18.74 6.90
N GLU A 39 4.78 19.08 8.08
CA GLU A 39 6.16 18.79 8.49
C GLU A 39 6.47 17.29 8.44
N VAL A 40 5.56 16.44 8.93
CA VAL A 40 5.73 14.98 8.93
C VAL A 40 5.63 14.42 7.51
N ILE A 41 4.70 14.94 6.70
CA ILE A 41 4.55 14.54 5.30
C ILE A 41 5.78 14.96 4.47
N THR A 42 6.28 16.18 4.67
CA THR A 42 7.52 16.67 4.05
C THR A 42 8.71 15.78 4.44
N GLU A 43 8.78 15.35 5.70
CA GLU A 43 9.83 14.46 6.16
C GLU A 43 9.75 13.07 5.51
N LEU A 44 8.54 12.50 5.38
CA LEU A 44 8.29 11.26 4.63
C LEU A 44 8.76 11.40 3.17
N LYS A 45 8.33 12.46 2.48
CA LYS A 45 8.73 12.74 1.09
C LYS A 45 10.24 12.84 0.94
N ARG A 46 10.88 13.61 1.82
CA ARG A 46 12.34 13.76 1.86
C ARG A 46 13.03 12.43 2.09
N HIS A 47 12.55 11.61 3.03
CA HIS A 47 13.15 10.32 3.33
C HIS A 47 13.09 9.37 2.13
N PHE A 48 11.90 9.20 1.53
CA PHE A 48 11.71 8.24 0.45
C PHE A 48 12.33 8.71 -0.88
N PHE A 49 12.29 10.00 -1.19
CA PHE A 49 12.66 10.55 -2.51
C PHE A 49 13.87 11.49 -2.51
N ASN A 50 14.76 11.39 -1.52
CA ASN A 50 16.03 12.13 -1.53
C ASN A 50 16.86 11.77 -2.78
N THR A 51 17.19 12.78 -3.60
CA THR A 51 17.93 12.64 -4.87
C THR A 51 19.39 12.24 -4.70
N ASN A 52 19.93 12.31 -3.47
CA ASN A 52 21.32 11.99 -3.19
C ASN A 52 21.57 10.49 -2.91
N ASP A 53 20.55 9.64 -2.93
CA ASP A 53 20.74 8.20 -2.76
C ASP A 53 21.26 7.58 -4.07
N SER A 54 22.55 7.24 -4.07
CA SER A 54 23.23 6.62 -5.22
C SER A 54 22.84 5.16 -5.48
N ALA A 55 21.99 4.57 -4.63
CA ALA A 55 21.51 3.20 -4.77
C ALA A 55 20.02 3.14 -4.45
N GLN A 56 19.23 2.55 -5.37
CA GLN A 56 17.83 2.22 -5.11
C GLN A 56 17.75 1.09 -4.07
N LYS A 57 17.80 1.47 -2.79
CA LYS A 57 17.61 0.57 -1.65
C LYS A 57 16.19 0.69 -1.13
N ARG A 58 15.66 -0.41 -0.60
CA ARG A 58 14.39 -0.40 0.14
C ARG A 58 14.54 0.48 1.38
N LYS A 59 13.62 1.43 1.53
CA LYS A 59 13.57 2.38 2.64
C LYS A 59 12.43 2.04 3.60
N PHE A 60 12.58 2.39 4.86
CA PHE A 60 11.62 2.12 5.91
C PHE A 60 11.44 3.36 6.78
N PHE A 61 10.19 3.68 7.11
CA PHE A 61 9.85 4.79 7.99
C PHE A 61 8.84 4.33 9.04
N LEU A 62 9.15 4.53 10.33
CA LEU A 62 8.27 4.16 11.43
C LEU A 62 7.50 5.39 11.92
N LEU A 63 6.19 5.43 11.68
CA LEU A 63 5.27 6.36 12.33
C LEU A 63 4.72 5.75 13.63
N TYR A 64 5.07 6.35 14.77
CA TYR A 64 4.62 5.93 16.09
C TYR A 64 4.04 7.11 16.89
N GLY A 65 3.26 6.81 17.92
CA GLY A 65 2.60 7.81 18.77
C GLY A 65 1.27 7.31 19.34
N MET A 66 0.66 8.11 20.21
CA MET A 66 -0.60 7.77 20.88
C MET A 66 -1.72 7.40 19.87
N GLY A 67 -2.66 6.57 20.31
CA GLY A 67 -3.89 6.31 19.55
C GLY A 67 -4.64 7.62 19.23
N GLY A 68 -5.30 7.68 18.08
CA GLY A 68 -6.07 8.86 17.67
C GLY A 68 -5.27 10.05 17.14
N ILE A 69 -3.93 10.01 17.12
CA ILE A 69 -3.10 11.08 16.54
C ILE A 69 -3.04 11.07 14.99
N GLU A 70 -3.96 10.32 14.36
CA GLU A 70 -4.16 10.31 12.91
C GLU A 70 -3.00 9.77 12.07
N LYS A 71 -2.14 8.91 12.63
CA LYS A 71 -1.01 8.28 11.90
C LYS A 71 -1.43 7.63 10.58
N THR A 72 -2.53 6.89 10.58
CA THR A 72 -3.10 6.29 9.36
C THR A 72 -3.49 7.34 8.32
N GLN A 73 -4.03 8.49 8.75
CA GLN A 73 -4.36 9.59 7.83
C GLN A 73 -3.10 10.27 7.28
N ILE A 74 -2.01 10.36 8.07
CA ILE A 74 -0.71 10.83 7.57
C ILE A 74 -0.22 9.91 6.43
N CYS A 75 -0.29 8.59 6.60
CA CYS A 75 0.10 7.65 5.54
C CYS A 75 -0.79 7.77 4.31
N LEU A 76 -2.11 7.85 4.50
CA LEU A 76 -3.07 8.03 3.39
C LEU A 76 -2.77 9.31 2.62
N LYS A 77 -2.52 10.43 3.34
CA LYS A 77 -2.20 11.71 2.71
C LYS A 77 -0.86 11.68 1.98
N PHE A 78 0.15 11.03 2.55
CA PHE A 78 1.44 10.85 1.88
C PHE A 78 1.31 10.06 0.58
N VAL A 79 0.57 8.95 0.59
CA VAL A 79 0.34 8.12 -0.61
C VAL A 79 -0.47 8.90 -1.64
N GLU A 80 -1.50 9.64 -1.23
CA GLU A 80 -2.28 10.53 -2.10
C GLU A 80 -1.37 11.58 -2.78
N GLU A 81 -0.53 12.28 -2.01
CA GLU A 81 0.35 13.32 -2.54
C GLU A 81 1.54 12.80 -3.36
N MET A 82 1.80 11.50 -3.34
CA MET A 82 2.91 10.83 -4.04
C MET A 82 2.42 9.74 -4.98
N SER A 83 1.14 9.79 -5.39
CA SER A 83 0.50 8.76 -6.22
C SER A 83 1.27 8.45 -7.49
N ASP A 84 1.79 9.49 -8.16
CA ASP A 84 2.49 9.37 -9.44
C ASP A 84 3.88 8.72 -9.29
N CYS A 85 4.36 8.60 -8.05
CA CYS A 85 5.65 8.02 -7.74
C CYS A 85 5.59 6.51 -7.48
N PHE A 86 4.40 5.93 -7.27
CA PHE A 86 4.22 4.53 -6.91
C PHE A 86 3.34 3.80 -7.93
N SER A 87 3.85 2.70 -8.48
CA SER A 87 3.05 1.81 -9.34
C SER A 87 2.19 0.84 -8.54
N PHE A 88 2.56 0.59 -7.28
CA PHE A 88 1.83 -0.30 -6.37
C PHE A 88 1.77 0.28 -4.97
N VAL A 89 0.59 0.18 -4.34
CA VAL A 89 0.36 0.53 -2.94
C VAL A 89 -0.22 -0.69 -2.26
N PHE A 90 0.49 -1.23 -1.26
CA PHE A 90 0.05 -2.38 -0.49
C PHE A 90 -0.35 -1.92 0.91
N TRP A 91 -1.62 -2.06 1.27
CA TRP A 91 -2.08 -1.86 2.64
C TRP A 91 -2.05 -3.22 3.34
N ILE A 92 -1.40 -3.38 4.48
CA ILE A 92 -1.39 -4.65 5.22
C ILE A 92 -1.77 -4.38 6.67
N ASP A 93 -2.89 -4.94 7.11
CA ASP A 93 -3.22 -4.94 8.53
C ASP A 93 -2.31 -5.91 9.29
N ALA A 94 -1.32 -5.34 9.99
CA ALA A 94 -0.38 -6.06 10.82
C ALA A 94 -0.85 -6.29 12.27
N SER A 95 -2.15 -6.16 12.56
CA SER A 95 -2.72 -6.35 13.91
C SER A 95 -2.58 -7.78 14.45
N SER A 96 -2.51 -8.78 13.57
CA SER A 96 -2.28 -10.19 13.92
C SER A 96 -1.57 -10.95 12.79
N VAL A 97 -1.05 -12.14 13.10
CA VAL A 97 -0.50 -13.06 12.08
C VAL A 97 -1.57 -13.44 11.04
N GLY A 98 -2.83 -13.60 11.48
CA GLY A 98 -3.95 -13.90 10.61
C GLY A 98 -4.23 -12.80 9.58
N THR A 99 -4.25 -11.54 10.01
CA THR A 99 -4.51 -10.38 9.13
C THR A 99 -3.34 -10.13 8.19
N ILE A 100 -2.09 -10.36 8.62
CA ILE A 100 -0.90 -10.33 7.74
C ILE A 100 -1.03 -11.39 6.64
N THR A 101 -1.36 -12.62 7.03
CA THR A 101 -1.51 -13.75 6.09
C THR A 101 -2.61 -13.46 5.08
N GLN A 102 -3.73 -12.92 5.55
CA GLN A 102 -4.87 -12.55 4.71
C GLN A 102 -4.51 -11.42 3.74
N GLY A 103 -3.84 -10.37 4.21
CA GLY A 103 -3.39 -9.26 3.36
C GLY A 103 -2.44 -9.72 2.26
N LEU A 104 -1.46 -10.57 2.59
CA LEU A 104 -0.52 -11.10 1.62
C LEU A 104 -1.16 -12.10 0.64
N LYS A 105 -2.12 -12.92 1.09
CA LYS A 105 -2.95 -13.74 0.18
C LYS A 105 -3.78 -12.87 -0.77
N GLY A 106 -4.30 -11.74 -0.28
CA GLY A 106 -5.00 -10.76 -1.12
C GLY A 106 -4.10 -10.20 -2.23
N ILE A 107 -2.80 -10.05 -1.97
CA ILE A 107 -1.82 -9.63 -2.98
C ILE A 107 -1.62 -10.70 -4.06
N CYS A 108 -1.58 -11.99 -3.70
CA CYS A 108 -1.50 -13.07 -4.68
C CYS A 108 -2.64 -13.02 -5.70
N ASN A 109 -3.82 -12.57 -5.27
CA ASN A 109 -5.02 -12.46 -6.10
C ASN A 109 -4.99 -11.26 -7.08
N LEU A 110 -3.96 -10.42 -7.06
CA LEU A 110 -3.82 -9.35 -8.04
C LEU A 110 -3.47 -9.92 -9.42
N TYR A 111 -4.18 -9.50 -10.46
CA TYR A 111 -3.98 -9.98 -11.84
C TYR A 111 -2.50 -9.95 -12.31
N LYS A 112 -1.77 -8.89 -11.95
CA LYS A 112 -0.33 -8.73 -12.27
C LYS A 112 0.59 -9.71 -11.50
N ALA A 113 0.09 -10.26 -10.41
CA ALA A 113 0.76 -11.25 -9.59
C ALA A 113 0.50 -12.66 -10.17
N HIS A 114 -0.73 -12.94 -10.63
CA HIS A 114 -1.09 -14.20 -11.29
C HIS A 114 -0.27 -14.49 -12.56
N SER A 115 0.03 -13.48 -13.37
CA SER A 115 0.87 -13.65 -14.58
C SER A 115 2.32 -14.04 -14.27
N SER A 116 2.75 -13.93 -13.01
CA SER A 116 4.08 -14.35 -12.55
C SER A 116 4.14 -15.81 -12.05
N GLY A 117 3.03 -16.56 -12.11
CA GLY A 117 3.01 -17.98 -11.76
C GLY A 117 2.96 -18.27 -10.26
N LEU A 118 2.37 -17.36 -9.46
CA LEU A 118 2.21 -17.54 -8.02
C LEU A 118 1.35 -18.78 -7.71
N ASP A 119 1.84 -19.63 -6.81
CA ASP A 119 1.14 -20.83 -6.32
C ASP A 119 0.11 -20.52 -5.21
N GLY A 120 -0.16 -19.24 -4.95
CA GLY A 120 -1.04 -18.78 -3.88
C GLY A 120 -0.44 -18.84 -2.47
N SER A 121 0.85 -19.24 -2.33
CA SER A 121 1.56 -19.23 -1.05
C SER A 121 2.00 -17.82 -0.63
N LEU A 122 2.36 -17.70 0.65
CA LEU A 122 2.82 -16.45 1.25
C LEU A 122 4.21 -16.05 0.71
N GLU A 123 5.06 -17.05 0.58
CA GLU A 123 6.43 -16.96 0.10
C GLU A 123 6.45 -16.44 -1.34
N SER A 124 5.54 -16.96 -2.17
CA SER A 124 5.31 -16.49 -3.52
C SER A 124 4.90 -15.01 -3.55
N ALA A 125 3.97 -14.57 -2.68
CA ALA A 125 3.58 -13.16 -2.59
C ALA A 125 4.79 -12.25 -2.29
N LEU A 126 5.58 -12.62 -1.27
CA LEU A 126 6.76 -11.86 -0.85
C LEU A 126 7.85 -11.87 -1.92
N HIS A 127 8.05 -13.00 -2.59
CA HIS A 127 8.99 -13.13 -3.70
C HIS A 127 8.60 -12.20 -4.85
N TRP A 128 7.31 -12.17 -5.22
CA TRP A 128 6.82 -11.26 -6.26
C TRP A 128 7.03 -9.80 -5.89
N ILE A 129 6.63 -9.37 -4.68
CA ILE A 129 6.85 -7.99 -4.20
C ILE A 129 8.35 -7.65 -4.21
N GLY A 130 9.21 -8.59 -3.81
CA GLY A 130 10.67 -8.45 -3.84
C GLY A 130 11.26 -8.36 -5.24
N SER A 131 10.57 -8.89 -6.25
CA SER A 131 11.00 -8.90 -7.64
C SER A 131 10.60 -7.67 -8.46
N LEU A 132 9.66 -6.86 -7.94
CA LEU A 132 9.16 -5.65 -8.62
C LEU A 132 10.30 -4.70 -8.99
N LYS A 133 10.25 -4.17 -10.22
CA LYS A 133 11.20 -3.17 -10.73
C LYS A 133 10.67 -1.76 -10.57
N GLU A 134 9.35 -1.64 -10.53
CA GLU A 134 8.63 -0.40 -10.30
C GLU A 134 8.65 -0.04 -8.82
N ASN A 135 8.56 1.26 -8.55
CA ASN A 135 8.42 1.76 -7.19
C ASN A 135 7.09 1.29 -6.59
N TYR A 136 7.16 0.80 -5.35
CA TYR A 136 5.99 0.47 -4.55
C TYR A 136 6.13 1.05 -3.16
N VAL A 137 4.99 1.20 -2.50
CA VAL A 137 4.90 1.50 -1.07
C VAL A 137 4.07 0.43 -0.40
N MET A 138 4.47 0.06 0.81
CA MET A 138 3.73 -0.85 1.68
C MET A 138 3.48 -0.12 3.00
N VAL A 139 2.22 -0.11 3.43
CA VAL A 139 1.74 0.56 4.65
C VAL A 139 1.09 -0.45 5.56
#